data_AF-A0A6P9AC52-F1
#
_entry.id   AF-A0A6P9AC52-F1
#
_cell.length_a   1.000
_cell.length_b   1.000
_cell.length_c   1.000
_cell.angle_alpha   90.00
_cell.angle_beta   90.00
_cell.angle_gamma   90.00
#
_symmetry.space_group_name_H-M   'P 1'
#
loop_
_entity.id
_entity.type
_entity.pdbx_description
1 polymer ?
#
loop_
_entity_poly.entity_id
_entity_poly.type
_entity_poly.pdbx_seq_one_letter_code
_entity_poly.pdbx_strand_id
1 'polypeptide(L)'
;MPADKMVPELADDYAAFLKFDLTKELSAATESVEDMLTRLEEFQSLIHMVEADGFEGVNSLSTEILGRKGELKQLGDRIDGLEHLVHRVKHDVDKVESLLNTAEAEANSADGAPILKALGSLFTKKPVVDLAGTSRTAPSTPFSPPEIFQADKVFSSPNDAESSSEQSK
;
A
#
# COMPACT_ATOMS: atom_id res chain seq x y z
N MET A 1 -82.19 59.74 13.53
CA MET A 1 -81.20 60.78 13.19
C MET A 1 -81.55 61.36 11.82
N PRO A 2 -81.37 62.68 11.58
CA PRO A 2 -81.72 63.29 10.30
C PRO A 2 -80.78 62.80 9.18
N ALA A 3 -81.36 62.49 8.01
CA ALA A 3 -80.65 61.93 6.85
C ALA A 3 -79.46 62.80 6.37
N ASP A 4 -79.53 64.11 6.61
CA ASP A 4 -78.48 65.09 6.27
C ASP A 4 -77.13 64.83 6.95
N LYS A 5 -77.11 64.14 8.09
CA LYS A 5 -75.84 63.82 8.79
C LYS A 5 -75.31 62.42 8.45
N MET A 6 -76.18 61.50 8.04
CA MET A 6 -75.83 60.10 7.82
C MET A 6 -75.07 59.88 6.50
N VAL A 7 -75.43 60.65 5.46
CA VAL A 7 -74.76 60.59 4.15
C VAL A 7 -73.29 61.06 4.21
N PRO A 8 -72.96 62.22 4.81
CA PRO A 8 -71.57 62.66 4.90
C PRO A 8 -70.74 61.75 5.82
N GLU A 9 -71.31 61.26 6.92
CA GLU A 9 -70.64 60.31 7.81
C GLU A 9 -70.32 58.99 7.10
N LEU A 10 -71.27 58.45 6.33
CA LEU A 10 -71.04 57.25 5.53
C LEU A 10 -70.00 57.49 4.42
N ALA A 11 -70.04 58.65 3.76
CA ALA A 11 -69.07 59.02 2.74
C ALA A 11 -67.64 59.15 3.32
N ASP A 12 -67.51 59.72 4.53
CA ASP A 12 -66.23 59.82 5.24
C ASP A 12 -65.71 58.44 5.68
N ASP A 13 -66.59 57.56 6.19
CA ASP A 13 -66.22 56.19 6.56
C ASP A 13 -65.72 55.39 5.34
N TYR A 14 -66.41 55.47 4.20
CA TYR A 14 -65.96 54.82 2.96
C TYR A 14 -64.68 55.45 2.40
N ALA A 15 -64.51 56.76 2.50
CA ALA A 15 -63.29 57.44 2.10
C ALA A 15 -62.10 57.06 3.00
N ALA A 16 -62.34 56.79 4.28
CA ALA A 16 -61.34 56.30 5.22
C ALA A 16 -60.87 54.88 4.88
N PHE A 17 -61.77 54.00 4.43
CA PHE A 17 -61.41 52.66 3.93
C PHE A 17 -60.46 52.70 2.73
N LEU A 18 -60.54 53.74 1.90
CA LEU A 18 -59.66 53.93 0.74
C LEU A 18 -58.32 54.58 1.10
N LYS A 19 -58.17 55.13 2.31
CA LYS A 19 -56.91 55.66 2.84
C LYS A 19 -56.11 54.57 3.56
N PHE A 20 -55.73 53.54 2.82
CA PHE A 20 -54.82 52.52 3.32
C PHE A 20 -53.41 52.75 2.75
N ASP A 21 -52.44 53.01 3.62
CA ASP A 21 -51.04 53.24 3.24
C ASP A 21 -50.24 51.93 3.32
N LEU A 22 -50.10 51.27 2.17
CA LEU A 22 -49.33 50.04 2.00
C LEU A 22 -47.82 50.26 1.93
N THR A 23 -47.35 51.53 1.91
CA THR A 23 -45.94 51.84 1.65
C THR A 23 -45.02 51.18 2.67
N LYS A 24 -45.44 51.12 3.94
CA LYS A 24 -44.68 50.48 5.00
C LYS A 24 -44.58 48.97 4.84
N GLU A 25 -45.69 48.29 4.54
CA GLU A 25 -45.69 46.83 4.31
C GLU A 25 -44.91 46.46 3.06
N LEU A 26 -45.05 47.26 1.99
CA LEU A 26 -44.31 47.08 0.75
C LEU A 26 -42.80 47.30 0.94
N SER A 27 -42.40 48.32 1.71
CA SER A 27 -41.01 48.57 2.04
C SER A 27 -40.42 47.42 2.86
N ALA A 28 -41.13 46.93 3.87
CA ALA A 28 -40.68 45.80 4.68
C ALA A 28 -40.56 44.50 3.85
N ALA A 29 -41.50 44.26 2.93
CA ALA A 29 -41.43 43.14 2.01
C ALA A 29 -40.23 43.26 1.05
N THR A 30 -39.96 44.46 0.54
CA THR A 30 -38.83 44.72 -0.36
C THR A 30 -37.50 44.50 0.34
N GLU A 31 -37.34 45.03 1.56
CA GLU A 31 -36.14 44.84 2.39
C GLU A 31 -35.91 43.35 2.71
N SER A 32 -36.99 42.61 3.02
CA SER A 32 -36.89 41.16 3.24
C SER A 32 -36.46 40.40 1.99
N VAL A 33 -36.90 40.83 0.80
CA VAL A 33 -36.50 40.21 -0.47
C VAL A 33 -35.02 40.51 -0.75
N GLU A 34 -34.57 41.74 -0.52
CA GLU A 34 -33.17 42.13 -0.68
C GLU A 34 -32.23 41.36 0.27
N ASP A 35 -32.63 41.17 1.53
CA ASP A 35 -31.89 40.33 2.49
C ASP A 35 -31.81 38.87 2.02
N MET A 36 -32.93 38.30 1.56
CA MET A 36 -32.94 36.93 1.03
C MET A 36 -32.08 36.77 -0.22
N LEU A 37 -32.06 37.76 -1.12
CA LEU A 37 -31.20 37.75 -2.30
C LEU A 37 -29.73 37.80 -1.90
N THR A 38 -29.36 38.67 -0.96
CA THR A 38 -27.99 38.76 -0.43
C THR A 38 -27.56 37.42 0.18
N ARG A 39 -28.43 36.81 1.00
CA ARG A 39 -28.16 35.50 1.60
C ARG A 39 -28.05 34.38 0.56
N LEU A 40 -28.80 34.44 -0.53
CA LEU A 40 -28.68 33.47 -1.63
C LEU A 40 -27.34 33.59 -2.35
N GLU A 41 -26.86 34.82 -2.59
CA GLU A 41 -25.54 35.06 -3.17
C GLU A 41 -24.42 34.53 -2.24
N GLU A 42 -24.54 34.75 -0.94
CA GLU A 42 -23.63 34.17 0.05
C GLU A 42 -23.66 32.64 0.03
N PHE A 43 -24.84 32.02 0.00
CA PHE A 43 -24.96 30.56 -0.09
C PHE A 43 -24.33 30.01 -1.37
N GLN A 44 -24.51 30.69 -2.50
CA GLN A 44 -23.88 30.29 -3.75
C GLN A 44 -22.34 30.37 -3.65
N SER A 45 -21.80 31.42 -3.02
CA SER A 45 -20.37 31.54 -2.75
C SER A 45 -19.84 30.39 -1.87
N LEU A 46 -20.58 30.04 -0.82
CA LEU A 46 -20.23 28.92 0.05
C LEU A 46 -20.24 27.57 -0.71
N ILE A 47 -21.22 27.35 -1.58
CA ILE A 47 -21.27 26.13 -2.42
C ILE A 47 -20.04 26.05 -3.31
N HIS A 48 -19.69 27.13 -4.01
CA HIS A 48 -18.50 27.16 -4.86
C HIS A 48 -17.20 26.89 -4.08
N MET A 49 -17.09 27.42 -2.87
CA MET A 49 -15.93 27.16 -2.00
C MET A 49 -15.85 25.68 -1.59
N VAL A 50 -16.98 25.06 -1.21
CA VAL A 50 -17.03 23.64 -0.86
C VAL A 50 -16.71 22.75 -2.06
N GLU A 51 -17.22 23.08 -3.25
CA GLU A 51 -16.90 22.36 -4.48
C GLU A 51 -15.41 22.45 -4.82
N ALA A 52 -14.81 23.64 -4.69
CA ALA A 52 -13.39 23.85 -4.94
C ALA A 52 -12.51 23.07 -3.96
N ASP A 53 -12.81 23.14 -2.66
CA ASP A 53 -12.07 22.41 -1.62
C ASP A 53 -12.21 20.89 -1.78
N GLY A 54 -13.42 20.42 -2.13
CA GLY A 54 -13.67 19.02 -2.45
C GLY A 54 -12.87 18.54 -3.67
N PHE A 55 -12.82 19.34 -4.74
CA PHE A 55 -12.03 19.01 -5.93
C PHE A 55 -10.54 19.00 -5.64
N GLU A 56 -10.03 19.99 -4.90
CA GLU A 56 -8.63 20.08 -4.51
C GLU A 56 -8.22 18.89 -3.62
N GLY A 57 -9.04 18.55 -2.62
CA GLY A 57 -8.80 17.42 -1.73
C GLY A 57 -8.77 16.09 -2.47
N VAL A 58 -9.73 15.84 -3.37
CA VAL A 58 -9.76 14.61 -4.17
C VAL A 58 -8.57 14.55 -5.13
N ASN A 59 -8.24 15.66 -5.80
CA ASN A 59 -7.13 15.70 -6.75
C ASN A 59 -5.77 15.52 -6.06
N SER A 60 -5.57 16.16 -4.90
CA SER A 60 -4.38 16.03 -4.06
C SER A 60 -4.20 14.60 -3.59
N LEU A 61 -5.25 14.02 -2.99
CA LEU A 61 -5.22 12.64 -2.50
C LEU A 61 -4.99 11.63 -3.63
N SER A 62 -5.64 11.82 -4.78
CA SER A 62 -5.45 10.97 -5.96
C SER A 62 -4.01 11.02 -6.45
N THR A 63 -3.43 12.22 -6.52
CA THR A 63 -2.03 12.42 -6.92
C THR A 63 -1.07 11.76 -5.93
N GLU A 64 -1.32 11.89 -4.62
CA GLU A 64 -0.48 11.27 -3.61
C GLU A 64 -0.53 9.73 -3.67
N ILE A 65 -1.73 9.14 -3.77
CA ILE A 65 -1.92 7.70 -3.90
C ILE A 65 -1.22 7.17 -5.16
N LEU A 66 -1.40 7.86 -6.29
CA LEU A 66 -0.76 7.48 -7.55
C LEU A 66 0.76 7.64 -7.50
N GLY A 67 1.27 8.66 -6.81
CA GLY A 67 2.70 8.86 -6.56
C GLY A 67 3.32 7.68 -5.78
N ARG A 68 2.61 7.14 -4.79
CA ARG A 68 3.06 6.00 -3.98
C ARG A 68 2.94 4.64 -4.69
N LYS A 69 2.28 4.56 -5.85
CA LYS A 69 2.11 3.30 -6.61
C LYS A 69 3.44 2.63 -6.93
N GLY A 70 4.46 3.39 -7.30
CA GLY A 70 5.78 2.86 -7.63
C GLY A 70 6.45 2.21 -6.42
N GLU A 71 6.40 2.87 -5.27
CA GLU A 71 6.95 2.36 -4.00
C GLU A 71 6.23 1.07 -3.57
N LEU A 72 4.89 1.05 -3.68
CA LEU A 72 4.10 -0.15 -3.36
C LEU A 72 4.45 -1.32 -4.28
N LYS A 73 4.63 -1.07 -5.58
CA LYS A 73 5.06 -2.09 -6.54
C LYS A 73 6.45 -2.62 -6.18
N GLN A 74 7.41 -1.73 -5.92
CA GLN A 74 8.76 -2.12 -5.54
C GLN A 74 8.77 -2.94 -4.24
N LEU A 75 7.93 -2.60 -3.27
CA LEU A 75 7.77 -3.38 -2.06
C LEU A 75 7.20 -4.78 -2.36
N GLY A 76 6.18 -4.86 -3.23
CA GLY A 76 5.64 -6.13 -3.72
C GLY A 76 6.70 -7.00 -4.38
N ASP A 77 7.46 -6.44 -5.33
CA ASP A 77 8.54 -7.16 -6.04
C ASP A 77 9.60 -7.70 -5.05
N ARG A 78 9.90 -6.96 -3.98
CA ARG A 78 10.83 -7.40 -2.92
C ARG A 78 10.24 -8.52 -2.06
N ILE A 79 8.95 -8.48 -1.76
CA ILE A 79 8.25 -9.53 -1.01
C ILE A 79 8.23 -10.81 -1.85
N ASP A 80 7.87 -10.72 -3.13
CA ASP A 80 7.87 -11.85 -4.05
C ASP A 80 9.27 -12.46 -4.16
N GLY A 81 10.31 -11.64 -4.31
CA GLY A 81 11.69 -12.11 -4.34
C GLY A 81 12.10 -12.86 -3.06
N LEU A 82 11.66 -12.39 -1.90
CA LEU A 82 11.91 -13.06 -0.62
C LEU A 82 11.16 -14.39 -0.52
N GLU A 83 9.92 -14.47 -0.98
CA GLU A 83 9.15 -15.72 -1.01
C GLU A 83 9.84 -16.78 -1.86
N HIS A 84 10.28 -16.40 -3.07
CA HIS A 84 11.05 -17.28 -3.94
C HIS A 84 12.33 -17.79 -3.28
N LEU A 85 13.05 -16.91 -2.56
CA LEU A 85 14.25 -17.29 -1.84
C LEU A 85 13.93 -18.32 -0.76
N VAL A 86 12.92 -18.08 0.08
CA VAL A 86 12.51 -18.99 1.15
C VAL A 86 12.14 -20.36 0.58
N HIS A 87 11.38 -20.39 -0.51
CA HIS A 87 11.03 -21.63 -1.19
C HIS A 87 12.26 -22.38 -1.70
N ARG A 88 13.23 -21.65 -2.28
CA ARG A 88 14.46 -22.25 -2.77
C ARG A 88 15.33 -22.79 -1.64
N VAL A 89 15.48 -22.04 -0.54
CA VAL A 89 16.23 -22.49 0.65
C VAL A 89 15.62 -23.77 1.19
N LYS A 90 14.29 -23.81 1.36
CA LYS A 90 13.59 -25.00 1.83
C LYS A 90 13.89 -26.21 0.95
N HIS A 91 13.72 -26.07 -0.36
CA HIS A 91 13.98 -27.15 -1.30
C HIS A 91 15.43 -27.65 -1.26
N ASP A 92 16.39 -26.74 -1.13
CA ASP A 92 17.81 -27.12 -1.06
C ASP A 92 18.15 -27.80 0.28
N VAL A 93 17.51 -27.38 1.38
CA VAL A 93 17.60 -28.07 2.69
C VAL A 93 16.98 -29.46 2.61
N ASP A 94 15.77 -29.60 2.06
CA ASP A 94 15.10 -30.89 1.89
C ASP A 94 15.97 -31.89 1.09
N LYS A 95 16.67 -31.40 0.05
CA LYS A 95 17.64 -32.20 -0.71
C LYS A 95 18.84 -32.63 0.12
N VAL A 96 19.42 -31.72 0.90
CA VAL A 96 20.57 -32.02 1.76
C VAL A 96 20.16 -33.03 2.84
N GLU A 97 18.99 -32.85 3.46
CA GLU A 97 18.44 -33.81 4.43
C GLU A 97 18.23 -35.19 3.82
N SER A 98 17.67 -35.27 2.60
CA SER A 98 17.50 -36.56 1.89
C SER A 98 18.83 -37.25 1.58
N LEU A 99 19.86 -36.50 1.18
CA LEU A 99 21.18 -37.04 0.92
C LEU A 99 21.86 -37.51 2.22
N LEU A 100 21.71 -36.74 3.30
CA LEU A 100 22.22 -37.10 4.61
C LEU A 100 21.55 -38.38 5.13
N ASN A 101 20.22 -38.47 5.06
CA ASN A 101 19.48 -39.66 5.46
C ASN A 101 19.91 -40.90 4.68
N THR A 102 20.18 -40.74 3.37
CA THR A 102 20.69 -41.82 2.51
C THR A 102 22.09 -42.25 2.92
N ALA A 103 23.00 -41.29 3.13
CA ALA A 103 24.36 -41.55 3.58
C ALA A 103 24.40 -42.18 4.98
N GLU A 104 23.57 -41.73 5.90
CA GLU A 104 23.43 -42.33 7.24
C GLU A 104 22.88 -43.76 7.17
N ALA A 105 21.91 -44.04 6.29
CA ALA A 105 21.38 -45.39 6.09
C ALA A 105 22.44 -46.35 5.51
N GLU A 106 23.20 -45.90 4.51
CA GLU A 106 24.29 -46.68 3.91
C GLU A 106 25.42 -46.92 4.93
N ALA A 107 25.76 -45.90 5.72
CA ALA A 107 26.78 -46.00 6.75
C ALA A 107 26.37 -46.89 7.93
N ASN A 108 25.13 -46.81 8.41
CA ASN A 108 24.64 -47.68 9.48
C ASN A 108 24.49 -49.14 9.03
N SER A 109 24.37 -49.38 7.72
CA SER A 109 24.38 -50.72 7.13
C SER A 109 25.81 -51.30 7.00
N ALA A 110 26.83 -50.45 7.02
CA ALA A 110 28.24 -50.81 7.01
C ALA A 110 28.79 -50.75 8.44
N ASP A 111 28.87 -51.90 9.11
CA ASP A 111 29.36 -52.10 10.48
C ASP A 111 30.65 -51.26 10.78
N GLY A 112 30.50 -50.06 11.37
CA GLY A 112 31.63 -49.24 11.84
C GLY A 112 31.48 -47.71 11.84
N ALA A 113 31.09 -47.18 13.00
CA ALA A 113 31.35 -45.83 13.55
C ALA A 113 30.41 -44.64 13.20
N PRO A 114 30.07 -43.77 14.19
CA PRO A 114 29.14 -42.66 14.03
C PRO A 114 29.81 -41.47 13.32
N ILE A 115 29.46 -41.28 12.04
CA ILE A 115 29.94 -40.19 11.18
C ILE A 115 29.58 -38.79 11.74
N LEU A 116 28.60 -38.71 12.63
CA LEU A 116 28.20 -37.47 13.33
C LEU A 116 29.35 -36.80 14.12
N LYS A 117 30.41 -37.53 14.51
CA LYS A 117 31.59 -36.92 15.15
C LYS A 117 32.48 -36.13 14.18
N ALA A 118 32.40 -36.38 12.87
CA ALA A 118 33.22 -35.69 11.87
C ALA A 118 32.66 -34.31 11.48
N LEU A 119 31.35 -34.10 11.59
CA LEU A 119 30.71 -32.81 11.25
C LEU A 119 31.01 -31.70 12.28
N GLY A 120 31.26 -32.05 13.54
CA GLY A 120 31.71 -31.10 14.57
C GLY A 120 33.09 -30.50 14.27
N SER A 121 33.86 -31.08 13.36
CA SER A 121 35.21 -30.63 12.98
C SER A 121 35.24 -29.65 11.79
N LEU A 122 34.10 -29.35 11.17
CA LEU A 122 34.04 -28.49 9.97
C LEU A 122 34.15 -26.98 10.28
N PHE A 123 34.02 -26.58 11.56
CA PHE A 123 34.17 -25.17 11.98
C PHE A 123 35.58 -24.79 12.45
N THR A 124 36.54 -25.71 12.41
CA THR A 124 37.92 -25.47 12.87
C THR A 124 38.91 -25.88 11.79
N LYS A 125 39.61 -24.88 11.24
CA LYS A 125 40.59 -25.08 10.16
C LYS A 125 41.86 -25.78 10.69
N LYS A 126 41.95 -27.09 10.39
CA LYS A 126 43.14 -27.96 10.15
C LYS A 126 43.99 -28.49 11.33
N PRO A 127 44.80 -29.57 11.11
CA PRO A 127 44.81 -30.54 9.99
C PRO A 127 44.66 -32.01 10.43
N VAL A 128 44.00 -32.81 9.58
CA VAL A 128 43.84 -34.26 9.74
C VAL A 128 45.10 -34.97 9.23
N VAL A 129 45.66 -35.83 10.08
CA VAL A 129 46.71 -36.81 9.76
C VAL A 129 46.09 -38.00 9.03
N ASP A 130 46.75 -38.45 7.96
CA ASP A 130 46.41 -39.65 7.20
C ASP A 130 46.28 -40.87 8.11
N LEU A 131 45.14 -41.57 8.03
CA LEU A 131 45.03 -42.94 8.50
C LEU A 131 44.53 -43.81 7.34
N ALA A 132 45.50 -44.36 6.61
CA ALA A 132 45.28 -45.38 5.60
C ALA A 132 44.77 -46.69 6.24
N GLY A 133 43.77 -47.31 5.62
CA GLY A 133 43.49 -48.73 5.81
C GLY A 133 42.04 -49.16 5.62
N THR A 134 41.69 -49.61 4.41
CA THR A 134 41.02 -50.88 4.07
C THR A 134 40.13 -50.75 2.84
N SER A 135 40.44 -51.57 1.84
CA SER A 135 39.73 -51.72 0.57
C SER A 135 38.40 -52.46 0.74
N ARG A 136 37.31 -51.90 0.19
CA ARG A 136 36.17 -52.67 -0.36
C ARG A 136 35.63 -51.99 -1.61
N THR A 137 35.64 -52.72 -2.71
CA THR A 137 35.11 -52.36 -4.03
C THR A 137 33.59 -52.54 -4.05
N ALA A 138 32.86 -51.45 -3.89
CA ALA A 138 31.53 -51.28 -4.46
C ALA A 138 31.60 -50.03 -5.35
N PRO A 139 30.92 -49.98 -6.52
CA PRO A 139 30.93 -48.78 -7.35
C PRO A 139 30.08 -47.71 -6.64
N SER A 140 30.68 -46.99 -5.69
CA SER A 140 30.09 -45.76 -5.19
C SER A 140 30.07 -44.79 -6.36
N THR A 141 28.86 -44.41 -6.79
CA THR A 141 28.71 -43.28 -7.69
C THR A 141 29.38 -42.08 -7.03
N PRO A 142 30.27 -41.34 -7.73
CA PRO A 142 30.96 -40.21 -7.12
C PRO A 142 29.93 -39.19 -6.63
N PHE A 143 30.01 -38.84 -5.34
CA PHE A 143 29.16 -37.84 -4.73
C PHE A 143 29.31 -36.51 -5.49
N SER A 144 28.20 -36.02 -6.06
CA SER A 144 28.13 -34.70 -6.68
C SER A 144 27.41 -33.76 -5.71
N PRO A 145 28.10 -32.73 -5.18
CA PRO A 145 27.48 -31.77 -4.28
C PRO A 145 26.26 -31.11 -4.92
N PRO A 146 25.10 -31.04 -4.24
CA PRO A 146 23.94 -30.34 -4.76
C PRO A 146 24.23 -28.84 -4.86
N GLU A 147 23.78 -28.23 -5.96
CA GLU A 147 23.84 -26.79 -6.13
C GLU A 147 22.86 -26.10 -5.16
N ILE A 148 23.41 -25.55 -4.08
CA ILE A 148 22.67 -24.78 -3.09
C ILE A 148 22.53 -23.31 -3.53
N PHE A 149 21.44 -22.69 -3.10
CA PHE A 149 21.15 -21.29 -3.38
C PHE A 149 22.28 -20.36 -2.95
N GLN A 150 22.54 -19.34 -3.77
CA GLN A 150 23.47 -18.24 -3.47
C GLN A 150 22.64 -16.97 -3.26
N ALA A 151 22.61 -16.45 -2.03
CA ALA A 151 21.83 -15.27 -1.67
C ALA A 151 22.23 -14.03 -2.49
N ASP A 152 23.52 -13.91 -2.84
CA ASP A 152 24.08 -12.77 -3.58
C ASP A 152 23.42 -12.58 -4.96
N LYS A 153 23.00 -13.67 -5.60
CA LYS A 153 22.35 -13.65 -6.93
C LYS A 153 20.88 -13.24 -6.89
N VAL A 154 20.23 -13.31 -5.73
CA VAL A 154 18.80 -13.03 -5.57
C VAL A 154 18.55 -11.56 -5.19
N PHE A 155 19.48 -10.95 -4.47
CA PHE A 155 19.39 -9.54 -4.07
C PHE A 155 20.22 -8.59 -4.95
N SER A 156 20.85 -9.10 -6.02
CA SER A 156 21.54 -8.26 -7.00
C SER A 156 20.51 -7.33 -7.66
N SER A 157 20.60 -6.03 -7.35
CA SER A 157 19.74 -5.02 -7.94
C SER A 157 20.05 -4.89 -9.44
N PRO A 158 19.06 -4.71 -10.34
CA PRO A 158 19.35 -4.44 -11.75
C PRO A 158 20.18 -3.17 -11.98
N ASN A 159 20.34 -2.31 -10.96
CA ASN A 159 21.18 -1.10 -11.04
C ASN A 159 22.69 -1.35 -10.83
N ASP A 160 23.12 -2.54 -10.39
CA ASP A 160 24.55 -2.82 -10.16
C ASP A 160 25.25 -3.43 -11.39
N ALA A 161 24.49 -3.76 -12.44
CA ALA A 161 25.01 -4.41 -13.65
C ALA A 161 25.56 -3.43 -14.71
N GLU A 162 25.27 -2.13 -14.61
CA GLU A 162 25.67 -1.15 -15.63
C GLU A 162 27.05 -0.49 -15.40
N SER A 163 27.67 -0.67 -14.23
CA SER A 163 28.93 0.04 -13.89
C SER A 163 30.22 -0.73 -14.23
N SER A 164 30.14 -1.95 -14.80
CA SER A 164 31.32 -2.82 -15.00
C SER A 164 31.67 -3.14 -16.46
N SER A 165 31.04 -2.50 -17.45
CA SER A 165 31.32 -2.81 -18.87
C SER A 165 32.02 -1.72 -19.70
N GLU A 166 32.33 -0.55 -19.12
CA GLU A 166 33.09 0.51 -19.81
C GLU A 166 34.50 0.72 -19.23
N GLN A 167 35.35 -0.32 -19.27
CA GLN A 167 36.81 -0.09 -19.23
C GLN A 167 37.61 -1.29 -19.78
N SER A 168 37.44 -1.57 -21.07
CA SER A 168 38.50 -2.19 -21.89
C SER A 168 38.13 -2.11 -23.36
N LYS A 169 38.56 -1.02 -24.01
CA LYS A 169 39.02 -1.07 -25.40
C LYS A 169 40.07 0.00 -25.64
#